data_AF-A0A858ASN1-F1
#
_entry.id   AF-A0A858ASN1-F1
#
_cell.length_a   1.000
_cell.length_b   1.000
_cell.length_c   1.000
_cell.angle_alpha   90.00
_cell.angle_beta   90.00
_cell.angle_gamma   90.00
#
_symmetry.space_group_name_H-M   'P 1'
#
loop_
_entity.id
_entity.type
_entity.pdbx_description
1 polymer ?
#
loop_
_entity_poly.entity_id
_entity_poly.type
_entity_poly.pdbx_seq_one_letter_code
_entity_poly.pdbx_strand_id
1 'polypeptide(L)'
;MIKTTFTEEDFVKYVDPKNVMMQLFGVTCSVCGIDEIDFVDEKAPKTLGQVAEEILAEDPEIDDEELNEMIEPQIDAWQELDDYNASIGMPTFLCYNCHDQLIEGEISISVSGQEE
;
A
#
# COMPACT_ATOMS: atom_id res chain seq x y z
N MET A 1 7.21 10.96 15.36
CA MET A 1 8.66 10.80 15.18
C MET A 1 8.84 10.32 13.75
N ILE A 2 9.70 10.96 12.96
CA ILE A 2 9.93 10.58 11.56
C ILE A 2 10.77 9.29 11.54
N LYS A 3 10.38 8.32 10.71
CA LYS A 3 11.12 7.07 10.52
C LYS A 3 12.25 7.31 9.52
N THR A 4 13.48 6.98 9.93
CA THR A 4 14.70 7.21 9.12
C THR A 4 15.53 5.95 8.93
N THR A 5 15.08 4.82 9.46
CA THR A 5 15.74 3.53 9.34
C THR A 5 14.66 2.47 9.12
N PHE A 6 14.92 1.60 8.16
CA PHE A 6 13.98 0.60 7.67
C PHE A 6 14.62 -0.78 7.75
N THR A 7 13.80 -1.79 8.04
CA THR A 7 14.19 -3.20 8.09
C THR A 7 13.23 -4.04 7.26
N GLU A 8 13.59 -5.29 6.97
CA GLU A 8 12.70 -6.24 6.28
C GLU A 8 11.37 -6.45 7.03
N GLU A 9 11.36 -6.32 8.36
CA GLU A 9 10.15 -6.50 9.18
C GLU A 9 9.15 -5.36 9.01
N ASP A 10 9.59 -4.20 8.53
CA ASP A 10 8.69 -3.06 8.28
C ASP A 10 7.79 -3.28 7.06
N PHE A 11 8.07 -4.30 6.25
CA PHE A 11 7.39 -4.54 4.99
C PHE A 11 6.96 -5.99 4.80
N VAL A 12 5.84 -6.17 4.12
CA VAL A 12 5.31 -7.47 3.70
C VAL A 12 5.14 -7.51 2.19
N LYS A 13 5.14 -8.72 1.63
CA LYS A 13 4.88 -8.88 0.20
C LYS A 13 3.50 -8.36 -0.16
N TYR A 14 3.47 -7.53 -1.18
CA TYR A 14 2.24 -7.04 -1.77
C TYR A 14 1.54 -8.17 -2.54
N VAL A 15 0.26 -8.37 -2.25
CA VAL A 15 -0.57 -9.38 -2.91
C VAL A 15 -1.93 -8.77 -3.21
N ASP A 16 -2.17 -8.47 -4.48
CA ASP A 16 -3.44 -7.92 -4.97
C ASP A 16 -3.97 -8.76 -6.12
N PRO A 17 -4.83 -9.75 -5.84
CA PRO A 17 -5.46 -10.58 -6.85
C PRO A 17 -6.09 -9.72 -7.96
N LYS A 18 -5.81 -10.08 -9.21
CA LYS A 18 -6.30 -9.38 -10.42
C LYS A 18 -5.86 -7.91 -10.55
N ASN A 19 -4.90 -7.43 -9.74
CA ASN A 19 -4.38 -6.06 -9.78
C ASN A 19 -5.48 -4.99 -9.60
N VAL A 20 -6.48 -5.26 -8.74
CA VAL A 20 -7.63 -4.38 -8.50
C VAL A 20 -7.20 -3.02 -7.94
N MET A 21 -6.30 -3.00 -6.95
CA MET A 21 -5.76 -1.77 -6.37
C MET A 21 -5.09 -0.91 -7.44
N MET A 22 -4.23 -1.50 -8.28
CA MET A 22 -3.54 -0.75 -9.34
C MET A 22 -4.53 -0.19 -10.36
N GLN A 23 -5.56 -0.96 -10.74
CA GLN A 23 -6.56 -0.55 -11.72
C GLN A 23 -7.48 0.56 -11.22
N LEU A 24 -7.84 0.54 -9.93
CA LEU A 24 -8.78 1.49 -9.35
C LEU A 24 -8.08 2.75 -8.79
N PHE A 25 -6.89 2.61 -8.23
CA PHE A 25 -6.20 3.69 -7.50
C PHE A 25 -4.95 4.22 -8.20
N GLY A 26 -4.47 3.54 -9.26
CA GLY A 26 -3.23 3.92 -9.92
C GLY A 26 -2.05 3.93 -8.94
N VAL A 27 -1.99 2.93 -8.05
CA VAL A 27 -0.93 2.81 -7.04
C VAL A 27 0.41 2.67 -7.74
N THR A 28 1.38 3.46 -7.29
CA THR A 28 2.77 3.43 -7.75
C THR A 28 3.70 3.43 -6.54
N CYS A 29 4.98 3.09 -6.77
CA CYS A 29 5.96 3.07 -5.70
C CYS A 29 6.06 4.46 -5.07
N SER A 30 5.87 4.56 -3.76
CA SER A 30 5.87 5.83 -3.00
C SER A 30 7.20 6.57 -3.05
N VAL A 31 8.27 5.93 -3.55
CA VAL A 31 9.62 6.49 -3.63
C VAL A 31 9.98 6.94 -5.04
N CYS A 32 9.77 6.09 -6.04
CA CYS A 32 10.22 6.36 -7.42
C CYS A 32 9.07 6.51 -8.43
N GLY A 33 7.83 6.26 -8.04
CA GLY A 33 6.64 6.44 -8.87
C GLY A 33 6.46 5.41 -9.98
N ILE A 34 7.16 4.26 -9.93
CA ILE A 34 6.96 3.19 -10.90
C ILE A 34 5.75 2.33 -10.55
N ASP A 35 5.09 1.79 -11.56
CA ASP A 35 3.83 1.03 -11.43
C ASP A 35 4.05 -0.45 -11.01
N GLU A 36 5.22 -0.80 -10.49
CA GLU A 36 5.53 -2.15 -10.03
C GLU A 36 5.67 -2.14 -8.50
N ILE A 37 4.76 -2.84 -7.82
CA ILE A 37 4.72 -2.93 -6.36
C ILE A 37 4.99 -4.37 -5.94
N ASP A 38 6.00 -4.56 -5.11
CA ASP A 38 6.40 -5.85 -4.55
C ASP A 38 6.17 -5.93 -3.04
N PHE A 39 6.22 -4.78 -2.36
CA PHE A 39 6.16 -4.69 -0.92
C PHE A 39 5.25 -3.54 -0.46
N VAL A 40 4.63 -3.74 0.69
CA VAL A 40 3.85 -2.72 1.41
C VAL A 40 4.19 -2.71 2.88
N ASP A 41 3.84 -1.63 3.59
CA ASP A 41 3.94 -1.54 5.05
C ASP A 41 3.33 -2.78 5.73
N GLU A 42 3.95 -3.31 6.79
CA GLU A 42 3.42 -4.46 7.55
C GLU A 42 2.02 -4.24 8.15
N LYS A 43 1.62 -2.98 8.35
CA LYS A 43 0.29 -2.55 8.83
C LYS A 43 -0.70 -2.37 7.69
N ALA A 44 -0.30 -2.63 6.45
CA ALA A 44 -1.20 -2.65 5.31
C ALA A 44 -2.43 -3.50 5.61
N PRO A 45 -3.64 -2.96 5.39
CA PRO A 45 -4.83 -3.78 5.46
C PRO A 45 -4.89 -4.70 4.23
N LYS A 46 -5.92 -5.55 4.15
CA LYS A 46 -6.08 -6.42 2.98
C LYS A 46 -6.23 -5.58 1.71
N THR A 47 -5.69 -6.06 0.60
CA THR A 47 -5.89 -5.40 -0.69
C THR A 47 -7.34 -5.56 -1.15
N LEU A 48 -7.81 -4.66 -2.01
CA LEU A 48 -9.18 -4.75 -2.53
C LEU A 48 -9.40 -6.03 -3.34
N GLY A 49 -8.37 -6.53 -4.03
CA GLY A 49 -8.44 -7.82 -4.71
C GLY A 49 -8.67 -8.99 -3.74
N GLN A 50 -8.04 -8.96 -2.55
CA GLN A 50 -8.26 -9.96 -1.51
C GLN A 50 -9.67 -9.86 -0.90
N VAL A 51 -10.12 -8.65 -0.57
CA VAL A 51 -11.46 -8.44 -0.01
C VAL A 51 -12.54 -8.83 -1.01
N ALA A 52 -12.39 -8.45 -2.29
CA ALA A 52 -13.31 -8.84 -3.35
C ALA A 52 -13.35 -10.36 -3.56
N GLU A 53 -12.21 -11.04 -3.51
CA GLU A 53 -12.15 -12.50 -3.60
C GLU A 53 -12.87 -13.19 -2.43
N GLU A 54 -12.73 -12.66 -1.21
CA GLU A 54 -13.43 -13.15 -0.03
C GLU A 54 -14.95 -12.97 -0.16
N ILE A 55 -15.41 -11.77 -0.54
CA ILE A 55 -16.84 -11.48 -0.74
C ILE A 55 -17.43 -12.39 -1.81
N LEU A 56 -16.77 -12.51 -2.97
CA LEU A 56 -17.25 -13.37 -4.07
C LEU A 56 -17.23 -14.87 -3.72
N ALA A 57 -16.38 -15.29 -2.78
CA ALA A 57 -16.37 -16.67 -2.29
C ALA A 57 -17.55 -16.95 -1.34
N GLU A 58 -17.99 -15.95 -0.58
CA GLU A 58 -19.15 -16.05 0.31
C GLU A 58 -20.48 -15.85 -0.43
N ASP A 59 -20.52 -14.93 -1.39
CA ASP A 59 -21.66 -14.66 -2.26
C ASP A 59 -21.23 -14.47 -3.73
N PRO A 60 -21.21 -15.56 -4.53
CA PRO A 60 -20.83 -15.50 -5.94
C PRO A 60 -21.84 -14.78 -6.84
N GLU A 61 -23.05 -14.52 -6.36
CA GLU A 61 -24.14 -13.88 -7.12
C GLU A 61 -24.33 -12.40 -6.76
N ILE A 62 -23.50 -11.85 -5.86
CA ILE A 62 -23.50 -10.43 -5.50
C ILE A 62 -23.37 -9.57 -6.77
N ASP A 63 -24.15 -8.49 -6.83
CA ASP A 63 -24.04 -7.54 -7.92
C ASP A 63 -22.87 -6.55 -7.73
N ASP A 64 -22.49 -5.87 -8.81
CA ASP A 64 -21.34 -4.97 -8.80
C ASP A 64 -21.56 -3.73 -7.89
N GLU A 65 -22.80 -3.32 -7.66
CA GLU A 65 -23.13 -2.16 -6.81
C GLU A 65 -22.94 -2.52 -5.33
N GLU A 66 -23.51 -3.65 -4.90
CA GLU A 66 -23.34 -4.20 -3.56
C GLU A 66 -21.87 -4.53 -3.26
N LEU A 67 -21.15 -5.13 -4.23
CA LEU A 67 -19.72 -5.43 -4.09
C LEU A 67 -18.91 -4.15 -3.86
N ASN A 68 -19.19 -3.07 -4.60
CA ASN A 68 -18.50 -1.80 -4.43
C ASN A 68 -18.75 -1.18 -3.05
N GLU A 69 -20.01 -1.19 -2.57
CA GLU A 69 -20.34 -0.68 -1.23
C GLU A 69 -19.60 -1.44 -0.13
N MET A 70 -19.45 -2.75 -0.28
CA MET A 70 -18.74 -3.59 0.69
C MET A 70 -17.23 -3.36 0.69
N ILE A 71 -16.66 -2.93 -0.43
CA ILE A 71 -15.23 -2.67 -0.60
C ILE A 71 -14.86 -1.24 -0.14
N GLU A 72 -15.80 -0.30 -0.12
CA GLU A 72 -15.56 1.12 0.24
C GLU A 72 -14.81 1.33 1.58
N PRO A 73 -15.14 0.64 2.69
CA PRO A 73 -14.39 0.79 3.94
C PRO A 73 -12.92 0.39 3.82
N GLN A 74 -12.61 -0.55 2.92
CA GLN A 74 -11.24 -0.99 2.67
C GLN A 74 -10.44 0.09 1.92
N ILE A 75 -11.10 0.89 1.10
CA ILE A 75 -10.50 2.04 0.41
C ILE A 75 -10.08 3.10 1.44
N ASP A 76 -10.99 3.46 2.34
CA ASP A 76 -10.73 4.45 3.40
C ASP A 76 -9.55 4.02 4.28
N ALA A 77 -9.48 2.73 4.65
CA ALA A 77 -8.38 2.19 5.44
C ALA A 77 -7.01 2.31 4.73
N TRP A 78 -6.97 2.11 3.40
CA TRP A 78 -5.75 2.30 2.62
C TRP A 78 -5.33 3.76 2.54
N GLN A 79 -6.29 4.68 2.38
CA GLN A 79 -6.02 6.12 2.35
C GLN A 79 -5.52 6.63 3.71
N GLU A 80 -6.15 6.21 4.81
CA GLU A 80 -5.73 6.59 6.16
C GLU A 80 -4.30 6.11 6.46
N LEU A 81 -3.97 4.88 6.06
CA LEU A 81 -2.61 4.36 6.21
C LEU A 81 -1.61 5.15 5.37
N ASP A 82 -1.93 5.43 4.11
CA ASP A 82 -1.02 6.16 3.21
C ASP A 82 -0.74 7.59 3.72
N ASP A 83 -1.78 8.30 4.14
CA ASP A 83 -1.68 9.63 4.74
C ASP A 83 -0.84 9.61 6.02
N TYR A 84 -1.08 8.63 6.90
CA TYR A 84 -0.30 8.46 8.12
C TYR A 84 1.17 8.19 7.80
N ASN A 85 1.44 7.27 6.88
CA ASN A 85 2.78 6.88 6.47
C ASN A 85 3.55 8.04 5.85
N ALA A 86 2.92 8.80 4.96
CA ALA A 86 3.47 10.04 4.43
C ALA A 86 3.85 11.04 5.53
N SER A 87 3.01 11.17 6.57
CA SER A 87 3.26 12.10 7.68
C SER A 87 4.48 11.73 8.55
N ILE A 88 4.87 10.46 8.56
CA ILE A 88 6.02 9.95 9.34
C ILE A 88 7.21 9.55 8.48
N GLY A 89 7.14 9.72 7.16
CA GLY A 89 8.20 9.32 6.22
C GLY A 89 8.31 7.82 6.01
N MET A 90 7.25 7.07 6.25
CA MET A 90 7.14 5.66 5.92
C MET A 90 6.59 5.54 4.49
N PRO A 91 7.22 4.78 3.57
CA PRO A 91 6.64 4.50 2.27
C PRO A 91 5.59 3.38 2.39
N THR A 92 4.40 3.60 1.85
CA THR A 92 3.30 2.62 1.88
C THR A 92 3.47 1.53 0.84
N PHE A 93 3.92 1.90 -0.37
CA PHE A 93 4.08 0.99 -1.50
C PHE A 93 5.51 1.05 -2.04
N LEU A 94 6.14 -0.10 -2.20
CA LEU A 94 7.52 -0.21 -2.65
C LEU A 94 7.66 -1.22 -3.79
N CYS A 95 8.39 -0.81 -4.83
CA CYS A 95 8.99 -1.76 -5.75
C CYS A 95 10.17 -2.47 -5.08
N TYR A 96 10.55 -3.62 -5.63
CA TYR A 96 11.69 -4.41 -5.13
C TYR A 96 12.95 -3.55 -4.94
N ASN A 97 13.29 -2.73 -5.92
CA ASN A 97 14.53 -1.96 -5.90
C ASN A 97 14.55 -0.89 -4.81
N CYS A 98 13.46 -0.15 -4.61
CA CYS A 98 13.39 0.85 -3.55
C CYS A 98 13.34 0.21 -2.16
N HIS A 99 12.70 -0.95 -2.03
CA HIS A 99 12.72 -1.71 -0.78
C HIS A 99 14.15 -2.12 -0.39
N ASP A 100 14.89 -2.74 -1.30
CA ASP A 100 16.26 -3.19 -1.07
C ASP A 100 17.19 -2.02 -0.70
N GLN A 101 17.17 -0.96 -1.51
CA GLN A 101 17.98 0.25 -1.29
C GLN A 101 17.64 0.97 0.03
N LEU A 102 16.38 0.92 0.49
CA LEU A 102 15.98 1.51 1.78
C LEU A 102 16.54 0.73 2.96
N ILE A 103 16.50 -0.61 2.89
CA ILE A 103 16.99 -1.49 3.95
C ILE A 103 18.51 -1.45 4.04
N GLU A 104 19.19 -1.41 2.90
CA GLU A 104 20.65 -1.28 2.83
C GLU A 104 21.13 0.14 3.19
N GLY A 105 20.21 1.10 3.30
CA GLY A 105 20.51 2.50 3.62
C GLY A 105 21.17 3.26 2.46
N GLU A 106 21.04 2.76 1.23
CA GLU A 106 21.51 3.44 0.01
C GLU A 106 20.66 4.67 -0.32
N ILE A 107 19.36 4.62 0.01
CA ILE A 107 18.43 5.74 -0.10
C ILE A 107 17.75 6.05 1.23
N SER A 108 17.26 7.28 1.38
CA SER A 108 16.57 7.74 2.59
C SER A 108 15.34 8.57 2.25
N ILE A 109 14.28 8.41 3.03
CA ILE A 109 13.06 9.22 2.86
C ILE A 109 13.24 10.58 3.53
N SER A 110 13.02 11.64 2.76
CA SER A 110 13.00 13.01 3.26
C SER A 110 11.54 13.47 3.38
N VAL A 111 11.08 13.78 4.58
CA VAL A 111 9.75 14.37 4.77
C VAL A 111 9.87 15.88 4.58
N SER A 112 9.21 16.42 3.56
CA SER A 112 9.13 17.86 3.32
C SER A 112 8.26 18.52 4.39
N GLY A 113 8.89 18.87 5.51
CA GLY A 113 8.33 19.60 6.65
C GLY A 113 9.39 20.12 7.63
N GLN A 114 10.68 19.96 7.31
CA GLN A 114 11.78 20.68 7.96
C GLN A 114 12.10 21.94 7.15
N GLU A 115 11.22 22.93 7.21
CA GLU A 115 11.71 24.31 7.23
C GLU A 115 12.05 24.59 8.70
N GLU A 116 13.28 25.06 8.94
CA GLU A 116 13.81 25.45 10.25
C GLU A 116 12.92 26.47 10.99
#